data_AF-A0A151LYX1-F1
#
_entry.id   AF-A0A151LYX1-F1
#
_cell.length_a   1.000
_cell.length_b   1.000
_cell.length_c   1.000
_cell.angle_alpha   90.00
_cell.angle_beta   90.00
_cell.angle_gamma   90.00
#
_symmetry.space_group_name_H-M   'P 1'
#
loop_
_entity.id
_entity.type
_entity.pdbx_description
1 polymer ?
#
loop_
_entity_poly.entity_id
_entity_poly.type
_entity_poly.pdbx_seq_one_letter_code
_entity_poly.pdbx_strand_id
1 'polypeptide(L)'
;MEELRRAGWYWGNMSVAEAKERLQDAPEGTFLVRDSSHSEYLLTISVKTSAGPTNLRIEYQDGKFRLDSITCVRSRLKQFNSVVHLIEYYVLMCKDRSGSETTSNGTVHLYLNKPLYTSAPSLQHRCRITINKYTRLQLLMHRKEELVHFVVFLHLSFRRVTSTQTRWQ
;
A
#
# COMPACT_ATOMS: atom_id res chain seq x y z
N MET A 1 10.51 8.32 -6.70
CA MET A 1 9.48 7.74 -7.60
C MET A 1 9.68 6.25 -7.89
N GLU A 2 10.91 5.75 -8.04
CA GLU A 2 11.15 4.31 -8.30
C GLU A 2 10.56 3.39 -7.22
N GLU A 3 10.64 3.80 -5.95
CA GLU A 3 10.02 3.07 -4.83
C GLU A 3 8.51 2.86 -5.01
N LEU A 4 7.79 3.89 -5.49
CA LEU A 4 6.35 3.83 -5.75
C LEU A 4 6.01 2.86 -6.89
N ARG A 5 6.79 2.89 -7.98
CA ARG A 5 6.62 1.97 -9.11
C ARG A 5 6.80 0.52 -8.68
N ARG A 6 7.80 0.24 -7.85
CA ARG A 6 8.07 -1.10 -7.29
C ARG A 6 6.98 -1.59 -6.34
N ALA A 7 6.19 -0.68 -5.76
CA ALA A 7 5.10 -1.01 -4.87
C ALA A 7 3.89 -1.62 -5.62
N GLY A 8 3.77 -1.35 -6.92
CA GLY A 8 2.79 -1.98 -7.83
C GLY A 8 1.36 -1.44 -7.72
N TRP A 9 1.08 -0.55 -6.77
CA TRP A 9 -0.21 0.12 -6.57
C TRP A 9 -0.19 1.62 -6.91
N TYR A 10 0.93 2.08 -7.46
CA TYR A 10 1.05 3.41 -8.05
C TYR A 10 0.70 3.35 -9.53
N TRP A 11 -0.31 4.13 -9.92
CA TRP A 11 -0.92 4.13 -11.25
C TRP A 11 -0.43 5.27 -12.16
N GLY A 12 0.49 6.12 -11.70
CA GLY A 12 1.01 7.22 -12.51
C GLY A 12 -0.05 8.28 -12.81
N ASN A 13 0.00 8.82 -14.02
CA ASN A 13 -0.90 9.85 -14.52
C ASN A 13 -2.29 9.27 -14.86
N MET A 14 -3.02 8.86 -13.83
CA MET A 14 -4.40 8.40 -13.91
C MET A 14 -5.35 9.54 -13.54
N SER A 15 -6.44 9.68 -14.30
CA SER A 15 -7.46 10.69 -14.04
C SER A 15 -8.32 10.35 -12.82
N VAL A 16 -9.00 11.36 -12.27
CA VAL A 16 -9.97 11.16 -11.17
C VAL A 16 -11.12 10.24 -11.61
N ALA A 17 -11.56 10.37 -12.87
CA ALA A 17 -12.68 9.60 -13.42
C ALA A 17 -12.32 8.11 -13.53
N GLU A 18 -11.17 7.78 -14.12
CA GLU A 18 -10.68 6.40 -14.22
C GLU A 18 -10.47 5.76 -12.84
N ALA A 19 -9.93 6.53 -11.88
CA ALA A 19 -9.76 6.04 -10.52
C ALA A 19 -11.12 5.72 -9.85
N LYS A 20 -12.14 6.56 -10.06
CA LYS A 20 -13.50 6.31 -9.55
C LYS A 20 -14.11 5.06 -10.17
N GLU A 21 -14.04 4.92 -11.50
CA GLU A 21 -14.55 3.76 -12.22
C GLU A 21 -13.92 2.46 -11.70
N ARG A 22 -12.59 2.43 -11.56
CA ARG A 22 -11.86 1.25 -11.05
C ARG A 22 -12.17 0.89 -9.60
N LEU A 23 -12.55 1.87 -8.78
CA LEU A 23 -12.86 1.68 -7.38
C LEU A 23 -14.36 1.50 -7.11
N GLN A 24 -15.23 1.77 -8.08
CA GLN A 24 -16.68 1.77 -7.89
C GLN A 24 -17.18 0.42 -7.39
N ASP A 25 -16.72 -0.66 -8.01
CA ASP A 25 -17.09 -2.05 -7.69
C ASP A 25 -16.07 -2.76 -6.78
N ALA A 26 -15.06 -2.03 -6.29
CA ALA A 26 -14.07 -2.57 -5.37
C ALA A 26 -14.64 -2.67 -3.94
N PRO A 27 -14.13 -3.60 -3.11
CA PRO A 27 -14.51 -3.64 -1.70
C PRO A 27 -14.02 -2.41 -0.95
N GLU A 28 -14.72 -2.05 0.12
CA GLU A 28 -14.35 -0.94 0.99
C GLU A 28 -12.91 -1.07 1.52
N GLY A 29 -12.21 0.06 1.56
CA GLY A 29 -10.79 0.14 1.91
C GLY A 29 -9.83 -0.25 0.80
N THR A 30 -10.33 -0.54 -0.41
CA THR A 30 -9.48 -0.66 -1.60
C THR A 30 -8.96 0.71 -2.00
N PHE A 31 -7.65 0.82 -2.23
CA PHE A 31 -7.03 2.11 -2.57
C PHE A 31 -6.01 1.99 -3.69
N LEU A 32 -5.70 3.11 -4.32
CA LEU A 32 -4.61 3.27 -5.27
C LEU A 32 -3.95 4.64 -5.09
N VAL A 33 -2.71 4.77 -5.54
CA VAL A 33 -2.02 6.07 -5.58
C VAL A 33 -1.77 6.47 -7.02
N ARG A 34 -2.04 7.73 -7.33
CA ARG A 34 -1.88 8.32 -8.66
C ARG A 34 -1.30 9.72 -8.55
N ASP A 35 -0.90 10.28 -9.68
CA ASP A 35 -0.51 11.68 -9.76
C ASP A 35 -1.73 12.56 -9.47
N SER A 36 -1.48 13.65 -8.76
CA SER A 36 -2.52 14.65 -8.50
C SER A 36 -2.77 15.48 -9.74
N SER A 37 -4.05 15.71 -10.05
CA SER A 37 -4.46 16.64 -11.11
C SER A 37 -4.44 18.11 -10.66
N HIS A 38 -4.21 18.36 -9.37
CA HIS A 38 -4.12 19.70 -8.78
C HIS A 38 -2.66 20.14 -8.71
N SER A 39 -2.38 21.36 -9.15
CA SER A 39 -1.02 21.95 -9.28
C SER A 39 -0.20 21.98 -7.98
N GLU A 40 -0.86 22.06 -6.82
CA GLU A 40 -0.19 22.21 -5.52
C GLU A 40 0.21 20.87 -4.88
N TYR A 41 -0.20 19.75 -5.46
CA TYR A 41 0.02 18.42 -4.90
C TYR A 41 0.66 17.53 -5.95
N LEU A 42 1.59 16.68 -5.53
CA LEU A 42 2.24 15.74 -6.43
C LEU A 42 1.44 14.44 -6.58
N LEU A 43 0.85 13.96 -5.48
CA LEU A 43 0.23 12.64 -5.41
C LEU A 43 -1.13 12.70 -4.74
N THR A 44 -2.00 11.76 -5.12
CA THR A 44 -3.32 11.57 -4.56
C THR A 44 -3.57 10.09 -4.32
N ILE A 45 -4.16 9.77 -3.17
CA ILE A 45 -4.70 8.45 -2.83
C ILE A 45 -6.16 8.47 -3.23
N SER A 46 -6.57 7.57 -4.11
CA SER A 46 -7.99 7.30 -4.36
C SER A 46 -8.38 6.05 -3.59
N VAL A 47 -9.45 6.11 -2.79
CA VAL A 47 -9.88 5.02 -1.91
C VAL A 47 -11.38 4.83 -1.96
N LYS A 48 -11.84 3.57 -1.95
CA LYS A 48 -13.25 3.21 -1.79
C LYS A 48 -13.64 3.26 -0.32
N THR A 49 -14.60 4.11 0.02
CA THR A 49 -15.27 4.12 1.33
C THR A 49 -16.70 3.61 1.21
N SER A 50 -17.40 3.44 2.34
CA SER A 50 -18.84 3.13 2.39
C SER A 50 -19.71 4.13 1.61
N ALA A 51 -19.31 5.40 1.52
CA ALA A 51 -19.99 6.44 0.74
C ALA A 51 -19.59 6.48 -0.75
N GLY A 52 -18.62 5.66 -1.17
CA GLY A 52 -18.11 5.60 -2.54
C GLY A 52 -16.63 5.98 -2.67
N PRO A 53 -16.09 6.03 -3.90
CA PRO A 53 -14.70 6.41 -4.13
C PRO A 53 -14.44 7.88 -3.80
N THR A 54 -13.46 8.13 -2.95
CA THR A 54 -12.99 9.47 -2.55
C THR A 54 -11.50 9.66 -2.84
N ASN A 55 -11.01 10.90 -2.72
CA ASN A 55 -9.63 11.27 -2.99
C ASN A 55 -9.01 11.99 -1.79
N LEU A 56 -7.78 11.64 -1.47
CA LEU A 56 -6.98 12.24 -0.40
C LEU A 56 -5.68 12.70 -0.99
N ARG A 57 -5.36 13.98 -0.81
CA ARG A 57 -4.14 14.54 -1.36
C ARG A 57 -2.97 14.30 -0.41
N ILE A 58 -1.80 14.10 -0.98
CA ILE A 58 -0.55 13.95 -0.22
C ILE A 58 0.23 15.25 -0.38
N GLU A 59 0.42 15.95 0.73
CA GLU A 59 1.23 17.16 0.81
C GLU A 59 2.70 16.77 0.95
N TYR A 60 3.57 17.55 0.32
CA TYR A 60 5.02 17.46 0.49
C TYR A 60 5.56 18.81 0.93
N GLN A 61 6.10 18.87 2.15
CA GLN A 61 6.66 20.09 2.73
C GLN A 61 7.86 19.71 3.59
N ASP A 62 8.93 20.53 3.56
CA ASP A 62 10.15 20.36 4.37
C ASP A 62 10.77 18.95 4.27
N GLY A 63 10.72 18.34 3.08
CA GLY A 63 11.25 17.00 2.85
C GLY A 63 10.39 15.86 3.39
N LYS A 64 9.16 16.15 3.81
CA LYS A 64 8.24 15.17 4.42
C LYS A 64 6.91 15.10 3.70
N PHE A 65 6.33 13.89 3.65
CA PHE A 65 5.00 13.61 3.15
C PHE A 65 3.99 13.53 4.29
N ARG A 66 2.80 14.08 4.09
CA ARG A 66 1.65 13.94 5.00
C ARG A 66 0.33 13.94 4.21
N LEU A 67 -0.74 13.47 4.82
CA LEU A 67 -2.08 13.63 4.24
C LEU A 67 -2.59 15.06 4.44
N ASP A 68 -3.40 15.52 3.49
CA ASP A 68 -4.05 16.82 3.56
C ASP A 68 -4.89 16.96 4.85
N SER A 69 -4.67 18.09 5.52
CA SER A 69 -5.32 18.51 6.77
C SER A 69 -6.82 18.74 6.64
N ILE A 70 -7.32 18.96 5.42
CA ILE A 70 -8.72 19.25 5.15
C ILE A 70 -9.58 17.98 5.25
N THR A 71 -9.02 16.82 4.87
CA THR A 71 -9.79 15.56 4.82
C THR A 71 -9.54 14.66 6.03
N CYS A 72 -8.51 14.94 6.83
CA CYS A 72 -8.18 14.16 8.02
C CYS A 72 -8.23 15.07 9.27
N VAL A 73 -8.86 14.60 10.35
CA VAL A 73 -8.87 15.32 11.63
C VAL A 73 -7.43 15.67 12.04
N ARG A 74 -7.11 16.98 12.02
CA ARG A 74 -5.73 17.55 12.10
C ARG A 74 -4.90 17.05 13.29
N SER A 75 -5.53 16.51 14.32
CA SER A 75 -4.89 16.05 15.57
C SER A 75 -3.92 14.86 15.41
N ARG A 76 -3.90 14.14 14.27
CA ARG A 76 -3.09 12.91 14.13
C ARG A 76 -2.27 12.79 12.83
N LEU A 77 -2.07 13.87 12.09
CA LEU A 77 -1.30 13.81 10.85
C LEU A 77 0.20 13.63 11.14
N LYS A 78 0.68 12.41 10.90
CA LYS A 78 2.10 12.08 10.96
C LYS A 78 2.79 12.48 9.66
N GLN A 79 4.06 12.82 9.78
CA GLN A 79 4.93 13.16 8.66
C GLN A 79 5.88 12.00 8.38
N PHE A 80 6.16 11.73 7.11
CA PHE A 80 6.92 10.57 6.67
C PHE A 80 8.00 10.96 5.64
N ASN A 81 9.12 10.23 5.63
CA ASN A 81 10.18 10.42 4.64
C ASN A 81 9.86 9.77 3.28
N SER A 82 8.91 8.83 3.26
CA SER A 82 8.49 8.12 2.05
C SER A 82 6.98 7.97 2.05
N VAL A 83 6.38 8.10 0.86
CA VAL A 83 4.96 7.83 0.62
C VAL A 83 4.63 6.36 0.88
N VAL A 84 5.55 5.44 0.59
CA VAL A 84 5.34 4.03 0.90
C VAL A 84 5.20 3.83 2.40
N HIS A 85 6.05 4.48 3.20
CA HIS A 85 5.96 4.43 4.66
C HIS A 85 4.68 5.09 5.17
N LEU A 86 4.25 6.21 4.58
CA LEU A 86 2.96 6.84 4.87
C LEU A 86 1.82 5.84 4.67
N ILE A 87 1.76 5.19 3.51
CA ILE A 87 0.72 4.20 3.19
C ILE A 87 0.77 3.00 4.14
N GLU A 88 1.96 2.43 4.38
CA GLU A 88 2.15 1.30 5.30
C GLU A 88 1.63 1.64 6.70
N TYR A 89 1.94 2.82 7.21
CA TYR A 89 1.48 3.28 8.51
C TYR A 89 -0.05 3.35 8.58
N TYR A 90 -0.71 4.01 7.63
CA TYR A 90 -2.17 4.13 7.66
C TYR A 90 -2.87 2.78 7.45
N VAL A 91 -2.33 1.89 6.61
CA VAL A 91 -2.85 0.51 6.46
C VAL A 91 -2.72 -0.31 7.75
N LEU A 92 -1.65 -0.13 8.52
CA LEU A 92 -1.47 -0.80 9.82
C LEU A 92 -2.41 -0.24 10.88
N MET A 93 -2.53 1.09 10.96
CA MET A 93 -3.41 1.76 11.92
C MET A 93 -4.89 1.38 11.74
N CYS A 94 -5.34 1.12 10.51
CA CYS A 94 -6.70 0.65 10.24
C CYS A 94 -6.95 -0.81 10.66
N LYS A 95 -5.92 -1.65 10.76
CA LYS A 95 -6.06 -3.06 11.17
C LYS A 95 -6.26 -3.21 12.68
N ASP A 96 -5.59 -2.36 13.44
CA ASP A 96 -5.63 -2.36 14.91
C ASP A 96 -7.00 -1.93 15.48
N ARG A 97 -7.82 -1.25 14.66
CA ARG A 97 -9.16 -0.76 15.04
C ARG A 97 -10.32 -1.66 14.60
N SER A 98 -10.05 -2.82 14.01
CA SER A 98 -11.11 -3.77 13.60
C SER A 98 -11.85 -4.45 14.77
N GLY A 99 -11.60 -4.04 16.02
CA GLY A 99 -12.22 -4.60 17.23
C GLY A 99 -13.31 -3.75 17.90
N SER A 100 -13.51 -2.47 17.59
CA SER A 100 -14.59 -1.69 18.23
C SER A 100 -14.84 -0.33 17.56
N GLU A 101 -16.11 0.08 17.58
CA GLU A 101 -16.66 1.44 17.40
C GLU A 101 -17.09 1.88 15.99
N THR A 102 -18.36 1.57 15.68
CA THR A 102 -19.27 2.48 15.00
C THR A 102 -19.34 3.81 15.74
N THR A 103 -18.61 4.82 15.29
CA THR A 103 -18.91 6.19 15.68
C THR A 103 -19.95 6.74 14.72
N SER A 104 -21.21 6.75 15.16
CA SER A 104 -22.20 7.74 14.73
C SER A 104 -21.54 9.11 14.83
N ASN A 105 -21.27 9.77 13.72
CA ASN A 105 -21.02 11.23 13.58
C ASN A 105 -20.34 11.51 12.23
N GLY A 106 -21.02 11.29 11.10
CA GLY A 106 -20.76 11.92 9.77
C GLY A 106 -19.33 11.99 9.19
N THR A 107 -18.33 11.42 9.88
CA THR A 107 -16.92 11.59 9.61
C THR A 107 -16.50 10.32 8.91
N VAL A 108 -16.26 10.43 7.61
CA VAL A 108 -15.74 9.33 6.81
C VAL A 108 -14.36 8.99 7.34
N HIS A 109 -14.27 7.94 8.17
CA HIS A 109 -12.99 7.47 8.69
C HIS A 109 -12.14 6.97 7.53
N LEU A 110 -10.91 7.44 7.46
CA LEU A 110 -9.95 6.93 6.50
C LEU A 110 -9.67 5.46 6.78
N TYR A 111 -10.16 4.59 5.89
CA TYR A 111 -9.95 3.15 5.95
C TYR A 111 -9.11 2.70 4.76
N LEU A 112 -7.82 2.40 4.97
CA LEU A 112 -6.94 1.82 3.96
C LEU A 112 -6.69 0.35 4.33
N ASN A 113 -7.12 -0.58 3.47
CA ASN A 113 -6.97 -2.01 3.71
C ASN A 113 -6.13 -2.69 2.63
N LYS A 114 -6.59 -2.61 1.37
CA LYS A 114 -6.01 -3.38 0.27
C LYS A 114 -5.60 -2.46 -0.89
N PRO A 115 -4.34 -2.55 -1.36
CA PRO A 115 -3.94 -1.86 -2.58
C PRO A 115 -4.58 -2.49 -3.82
N LEU A 116 -5.00 -1.65 -4.76
CA LEU A 116 -5.35 -2.02 -6.13
C LEU A 116 -4.09 -1.97 -7.00
N TYR A 117 -3.63 -3.13 -7.44
CA TYR A 117 -2.42 -3.26 -8.24
C TYR A 117 -2.68 -2.93 -9.72
N THR A 118 -1.71 -2.30 -10.39
CA THR A 118 -1.77 -1.93 -11.83
C THR A 118 -1.85 -3.14 -12.75
N SER A 119 -1.26 -4.26 -12.32
CA SER A 119 -1.29 -5.56 -12.98
C SER A 119 -1.27 -6.64 -11.92
N ALA A 120 -1.66 -7.87 -12.26
CA ALA A 120 -1.49 -8.99 -11.36
C ALA A 120 0.02 -9.18 -11.09
N PRO A 121 0.53 -8.96 -9.85
CA PRO A 121 1.94 -9.21 -9.57
C PRO A 121 2.25 -10.68 -9.82
N SER A 122 3.47 -10.94 -10.33
CA SER A 122 3.96 -12.30 -10.52
C SER A 122 3.86 -13.08 -9.21
N LEU A 123 3.69 -14.41 -9.32
CA LEU A 123 3.64 -15.28 -8.15
C LEU A 123 4.89 -15.08 -7.25
N GLN A 124 6.05 -14.92 -7.88
CA GLN A 124 7.31 -14.61 -7.18
C GLN A 124 7.22 -13.30 -6.37
N HIS A 125 6.64 -12.23 -6.92
CA HIS A 125 6.46 -10.99 -6.18
C HIS A 125 5.47 -11.16 -5.02
N ARG A 126 4.37 -11.90 -5.21
CA ARG A 126 3.41 -12.21 -4.13
C ARG A 126 4.10 -13.00 -3.01
N CYS A 127 4.86 -14.03 -3.35
CA CYS A 127 5.65 -14.80 -2.38
C CYS A 127 6.64 -13.89 -1.64
N ARG A 128 7.37 -13.02 -2.35
CA ARG A 128 8.32 -12.06 -1.75
C ARG A 128 7.65 -11.13 -0.75
N ILE A 129 6.52 -10.52 -1.10
CA ILE A 129 5.80 -9.60 -0.21
C ILE A 129 5.27 -10.35 1.02
N THR A 130 4.68 -11.53 0.84
CA THR A 130 4.20 -12.36 1.94
C THR A 130 5.34 -12.76 2.88
N ILE A 131 6.45 -13.26 2.34
CA ILE A 131 7.65 -13.61 3.12
C ILE A 131 8.16 -12.39 3.88
N ASN A 132 8.39 -11.27 3.21
CA ASN A 132 8.89 -10.05 3.85
C ASN A 132 7.95 -9.56 4.96
N LYS A 133 6.64 -9.65 4.76
CA LYS A 133 5.64 -9.29 5.77
C LYS A 133 5.76 -10.20 7.00
N TYR A 134 5.84 -11.53 6.81
CA TYR A 134 6.01 -12.48 7.92
C TYR A 134 7.37 -12.32 8.60
N THR A 135 8.46 -12.12 7.86
CA THR A 135 9.80 -11.88 8.41
C THR A 135 9.85 -10.58 9.22
N ARG A 136 9.23 -9.49 8.73
CA ARG A 136 9.19 -8.20 9.44
C ARG A 136 8.32 -8.28 10.70
N LEU A 137 7.20 -9.01 10.63
CA LEU A 137 6.35 -9.29 11.80
C LEU A 137 7.04 -10.22 12.82
N GLN A 138 7.78 -11.23 12.37
CA GLN A 138 8.50 -12.14 13.26
C GLN A 138 9.76 -11.52 13.88
N LEU A 139 10.50 -10.69 13.15
CA LEU A 139 11.62 -9.91 13.71
C LEU A 139 11.16 -8.93 14.79
N LEU A 140 9.90 -8.47 14.72
CA LEU A 140 9.27 -7.66 15.77
C LEU A 140 8.76 -8.50 16.95
N MET A 141 8.50 -9.80 16.76
CA MET A 141 7.84 -10.66 17.76
C MET A 141 8.77 -11.64 18.49
N HIS A 142 9.88 -12.11 17.92
CA HIS A 142 10.75 -13.10 18.60
C HIS A 142 12.25 -12.98 18.23
N ARG A 143 13.07 -13.22 19.26
CA ARG A 143 14.54 -13.34 19.30
C ARG A 143 15.10 -14.10 18.08
N LYS A 144 16.25 -13.62 17.59
CA LYS A 144 17.24 -14.33 16.74
C LYS A 144 17.36 -15.78 17.26
N GLU A 145 17.26 -16.85 16.46
CA GLU A 145 18.38 -17.29 15.62
C GLU A 145 18.05 -18.30 14.49
N GLU A 146 16.83 -18.83 14.29
CA GLU A 146 16.70 -20.03 13.43
C GLU A 146 16.26 -19.83 11.96
N LEU A 147 16.04 -18.60 11.47
CA LEU A 147 15.39 -18.42 10.14
C LEU A 147 16.30 -18.07 8.96
N VAL A 148 17.61 -17.89 9.17
CA VAL A 148 18.53 -17.55 8.07
C VAL A 148 18.63 -18.70 7.05
N HIS A 149 18.53 -19.95 7.52
CA HIS A 149 18.58 -21.14 6.67
C HIS A 149 17.36 -21.27 5.76
N PHE A 150 16.15 -20.93 6.23
CA PHE A 150 14.93 -21.07 5.40
C PHE A 150 14.88 -20.02 4.28
N VAL A 151 15.37 -18.81 4.55
CA VAL A 151 15.43 -17.72 3.55
C VAL A 151 16.46 -18.03 2.46
N VAL A 152 17.64 -18.56 2.82
CA VAL A 152 18.65 -19.00 1.84
C VAL A 152 18.15 -20.18 1.01
N PHE A 153 17.44 -21.13 1.62
CA PHE A 153 16.89 -22.31 0.94
C PHE A 153 15.82 -21.96 -0.11
N LEU A 154 14.94 -21.00 0.19
CA LEU A 154 13.93 -20.50 -0.76
C LEU A 154 14.56 -19.66 -1.88
N HIS A 155 15.60 -18.88 -1.60
CA HIS A 155 16.31 -18.11 -2.61
C HIS A 155 17.08 -19.00 -3.60
N LEU A 156 17.71 -20.08 -3.11
CA LEU A 156 18.40 -21.07 -3.94
C LEU A 156 17.42 -21.95 -4.75
N SER A 157 16.27 -22.31 -4.18
CA SER A 157 15.26 -23.12 -4.88
C SER A 157 14.62 -22.39 -6.05
N PHE A 158 14.43 -21.06 -5.95
CA PHE A 158 13.90 -20.26 -7.06
C PHE A 158 14.90 -20.10 -8.23
N ARG A 159 16.21 -20.13 -7.97
CA ARG A 159 17.23 -20.13 -9.05
C ARG A 159 17.29 -21.43 -9.84
N ARG A 160 16.88 -22.57 -9.26
CA ARG A 160 16.86 -23.86 -9.99
C ARG A 160 15.69 -23.99 -10.96
N VAL A 161 14.53 -23.42 -10.65
CA VAL A 161 13.34 -23.53 -11.50
C VAL A 161 13.50 -22.77 -12.83
N THR A 162 14.30 -21.70 -12.88
CA THR A 162 14.59 -20.98 -14.12
C THR A 162 15.63 -21.66 -15.02
N SER A 163 16.30 -22.72 -14.55
CA SER A 163 17.35 -23.41 -15.32
C SER A 163 16.83 -24.58 -16.16
N THR A 164 15.60 -25.05 -15.93
CA THR A 164 15.07 -26.26 -16.58
C THR A 164 14.23 -25.99 -17.83
N GLN A 165 14.08 -24.72 -18.25
CA GLN A 165 13.30 -24.33 -19.43
C GLN A 165 14.18 -23.97 -20.66
N THR A 166 15.26 -24.73 -20.91
CA THR A 166 16.08 -24.58 -22.14
C THR A 166 16.51 -25.89 -22.77
N ARG A 167 15.78 -26.99 -22.56
CA ARG A 167 16.15 -28.27 -23.17
C ARG A 167 14.95 -29.10 -23.57
N TRP A 168 14.32 -28.73 -24.67
CA TRP A 168 13.69 -29.67 -25.60
C TRP A 168 13.93 -29.15 -27.01
N GLN A 169 14.88 -29.81 -27.68
CA GLN A 169 14.91 -29.96 -29.14
C GLN A 169 13.66 -30.73 -29.58
#